data_AF-A0A8T6LXS4-F1
#
_entry.id   AF-A0A8T6LXS4-F1
#
_cell.length_a   1.000
_cell.length_b   1.000
_cell.length_c   1.000
_cell.angle_alpha   90.00
_cell.angle_beta   90.00
_cell.angle_gamma   90.00
#
_symmetry.space_group_name_H-M   'P 1'
#
loop_
_entity.id
_entity.type
_entity.pdbx_description
1 polymer ?
#
loop_
_entity_poly.entity_id
_entity_poly.type
_entity_poly.pdbx_seq_one_letter_code
_entity_poly.pdbx_strand_id
1 'polypeptide(L)'
;MLAKVILNIPNPSGKRLLEIGCGSGAISLFAAQLGFSVTACDINPYAVASSRDSARQNNIQIEVREGGPGPESDGEVRQWAGEEPHDVIVWNLPYLVPENDSEHLGPLEEAALLDTDEKGLVARLLHQLNTSSVLADGGVVYLLVSENEKGRTARSTCLRNGFAVRKVAQHQFDDGEQLVVLGIWRPYHSNTKLFESEIDSTNSTLLASEHIEGDFLQAGRQLAGHGRRGRTWSHEDIAFAGSWVIHDRSELPNPGLLQLQAGLALYEAIYSLVESSQNIVLKWPNDVLLKKDNELRKVGGVLVESVSRGKTSRIILGIGCNIHSSEVQKEGYSLGALHELNEQISLDDFQVVIQASVASWFEQKQGLEQPTNKSILSLYESKFSEAINALGDSIYRNKVMAFSTVNIDGRIALKDGEKKIHIIEDGEHIEWSNYSLN
;
A
#
# COMPACT_ATOMS: atom_id res chain seq x y z
N MET A 1 12.99 18.06 2.36
CA MET A 1 11.62 17.55 2.14
C MET A 1 10.96 17.11 3.43
N LEU A 2 11.60 16.28 4.26
CA LEU A 2 11.09 15.83 5.57
C LEU A 2 10.61 16.98 6.50
N ALA A 3 11.35 18.08 6.60
CA ALA A 3 10.91 19.24 7.39
C ALA A 3 9.50 19.77 7.01
N LYS A 4 9.16 19.78 5.71
CA LYS A 4 7.82 20.19 5.25
C LYS A 4 6.74 19.19 5.69
N VAL A 5 7.07 17.89 5.69
CA VAL A 5 6.17 16.84 6.17
C VAL A 5 5.95 16.99 7.68
N ILE A 6 7.02 17.15 8.45
CA ILE A 6 6.96 17.34 9.91
C ILE A 6 6.14 18.58 10.28
N LEU A 7 6.30 19.68 9.55
CA LEU A 7 5.53 20.92 9.75
C LEU A 7 4.01 20.69 9.62
N ASN A 8 3.59 19.76 8.78
CA ASN A 8 2.18 19.45 8.55
C ASN A 8 1.63 18.36 9.50
N ILE A 9 2.45 17.84 10.42
CA ILE A 9 1.98 16.87 11.41
C ILE A 9 1.06 17.59 12.41
N PRO A 10 -0.18 17.12 12.60
CA PRO A 10 -1.14 17.80 13.47
C PRO A 10 -0.78 17.60 14.93
N ASN A 11 -0.97 18.66 15.74
CA ASN A 11 -0.77 18.68 17.18
C ASN A 11 0.61 18.12 17.61
N PRO A 12 1.72 18.78 17.20
CA PRO A 12 3.07 18.31 17.50
C PRO A 12 3.43 18.38 19.00
N SER A 13 2.80 19.30 19.74
CA SER A 13 3.09 19.53 21.15
C SER A 13 2.88 18.27 22.00
N GLY A 14 3.94 17.81 22.66
CA GLY A 14 3.91 16.64 23.55
C GLY A 14 4.01 15.28 22.85
N LYS A 15 3.99 15.22 21.52
CA LYS A 15 4.27 13.99 20.77
C LYS A 15 5.75 13.64 20.83
N ARG A 16 6.06 12.35 20.89
CA ARG A 16 7.44 11.85 20.84
C ARG A 16 7.85 11.61 19.39
N LEU A 17 8.94 12.23 18.98
CA LEU A 17 9.52 12.07 17.65
C LEU A 17 10.91 11.43 17.75
N LEU A 18 11.13 10.37 16.98
CA LEU A 18 12.46 9.77 16.79
C LEU A 18 12.99 10.16 15.41
N GLU A 19 14.14 10.82 15.35
CA GLU A 19 14.93 10.94 14.13
C GLU A 19 15.99 9.84 14.08
N ILE A 20 15.96 9.02 13.02
CA ILE A 20 17.00 8.04 12.72
C ILE A 20 17.95 8.65 11.67
N GLY A 21 19.26 8.56 11.91
CA GLY A 21 20.28 9.15 11.06
C GLY A 21 20.31 10.67 11.18
N CYS A 22 20.50 11.19 12.39
CA CYS A 22 20.29 12.60 12.69
C CYS A 22 21.33 13.55 12.05
N GLY A 23 22.52 13.06 11.68
CA GLY A 23 23.52 13.88 10.99
C GLY A 23 23.89 15.14 11.78
N SER A 24 23.55 16.32 11.26
CA SER A 24 23.77 17.62 11.93
C SER A 24 22.72 17.97 12.99
N GLY A 25 21.63 17.20 13.07
CA GLY A 25 20.51 17.44 13.97
C GLY A 25 19.50 18.47 13.45
N ALA A 26 19.63 18.93 12.19
CA ALA A 26 18.78 19.99 11.64
C ALA A 26 17.27 19.66 11.73
N ILE A 27 16.88 18.42 11.44
CA ILE A 27 15.48 17.99 11.53
C ILE A 27 15.05 17.82 12.98
N SER A 28 15.88 17.22 13.85
CA SER A 28 15.64 17.12 15.29
C SER A 28 15.37 18.47 15.93
N LEU A 29 16.21 19.47 15.66
CA LEU A 29 16.06 20.82 16.21
C LEU A 29 14.79 21.50 15.69
N PHE A 30 14.52 21.35 14.40
CA PHE A 30 13.29 21.88 13.79
C PHE A 30 12.04 21.25 14.42
N ALA A 31 12.02 19.92 14.60
CA ALA A 31 10.92 19.23 15.27
C ALA A 31 10.74 19.68 16.73
N ALA A 32 11.83 19.81 17.48
CA ALA A 32 11.77 20.28 18.86
C ALA A 32 11.19 21.71 18.97
N GLN A 33 11.52 22.59 18.02
CA GLN A 33 10.93 23.94 17.95
C GLN A 33 9.42 23.94 17.65
N LEU A 34 8.91 22.90 16.99
CA LEU A 34 7.46 22.70 16.79
C LEU A 34 6.77 22.12 18.03
N GLY A 35 7.52 21.75 19.07
CA GLY A 35 6.99 21.27 20.35
C GLY A 35 7.02 19.74 20.54
N PHE A 36 7.67 19.00 19.64
CA PHE A 36 7.91 17.57 19.84
C PHE A 36 8.91 17.32 20.99
N SER A 37 8.71 16.21 21.71
CA SER A 37 9.77 15.61 22.53
C SER A 37 10.65 14.76 21.61
N VAL A 38 11.87 15.21 21.36
CA VAL A 38 12.73 14.62 20.31
C VAL A 38 13.80 13.72 20.90
N THR A 39 13.80 12.48 20.43
CA THR A 39 14.93 11.54 20.49
C THR A 39 15.55 11.48 19.10
N ALA A 40 16.87 11.40 19.02
CA ALA A 40 17.62 11.30 17.79
C ALA A 40 18.67 10.20 17.92
N CYS A 41 18.94 9.47 16.84
CA CYS A 41 20.04 8.51 16.83
C CYS A 41 20.83 8.54 15.53
N ASP A 42 22.10 8.15 15.63
CA ASP A 42 22.97 7.95 14.48
C ASP A 42 24.00 6.87 14.81
N ILE A 43 24.34 6.04 13.83
CA ILE A 43 25.43 5.06 13.96
C ILE A 43 26.81 5.75 13.96
N ASN A 44 26.90 6.95 13.39
CA ASN A 44 28.12 7.72 13.34
C ASN A 44 28.26 8.59 14.62
N PRO A 45 29.26 8.32 15.49
CA PRO A 45 29.45 9.08 16.73
C PRO A 45 29.75 10.57 16.48
N TYR A 46 30.30 10.94 15.32
CA TYR A 46 30.51 12.35 14.95
C TYR A 46 29.20 13.07 14.63
N ALA A 47 28.24 12.39 14.01
CA ALA A 47 26.90 12.94 13.78
C ALA A 47 26.15 13.13 15.12
N VAL A 48 26.27 12.16 16.03
CA VAL A 48 25.76 12.29 17.40
C VAL A 48 26.35 13.50 18.11
N ALA A 49 27.68 13.66 18.06
CA ALA A 49 28.37 14.80 18.66
C ALA A 49 27.94 16.13 18.01
N SER A 50 27.84 16.18 16.68
CA SER A 50 27.40 17.35 15.91
C SER A 50 25.98 17.78 16.26
N SER A 51 25.06 16.82 16.36
CA SER A 51 23.66 17.06 16.72
C SER A 51 23.53 17.58 18.16
N ARG A 52 24.28 17.00 19.11
CA ARG A 52 24.33 17.46 20.51
C ARG A 52 24.87 18.89 20.64
N ASP A 53 25.96 19.21 19.93
CA ASP A 53 26.52 20.57 19.97
C ASP A 53 25.59 21.58 19.31
N SER A 54 24.95 21.22 18.18
CA SER A 54 23.95 22.07 17.53
C SER A 54 22.76 22.36 18.44
N ALA A 55 22.27 21.36 19.19
CA ALA A 55 21.24 21.55 20.21
C ALA A 55 21.67 22.52 21.31
N ARG A 56 22.89 22.34 21.83
CA ARG A 56 23.47 23.19 22.86
C ARG A 56 23.61 24.65 22.40
N GLN A 57 24.14 24.88 21.21
CA GLN A 57 24.32 26.23 20.65
C GLN A 57 22.99 26.96 20.45
N ASN A 58 21.92 26.22 20.15
CA ASN A 58 20.59 26.79 19.91
C ASN A 58 19.69 26.81 21.17
N ASN A 59 20.19 26.34 22.33
CA ASN A 59 19.41 26.19 23.58
C ASN A 59 18.14 25.34 23.41
N ILE A 60 18.22 24.28 22.59
CA ILE A 60 17.10 23.35 22.35
C ILE A 60 17.41 22.04 23.08
N GLN A 61 16.42 21.50 23.79
CA GLN A 61 16.54 20.23 24.49
C GLN A 61 16.10 19.08 23.58
N ILE A 62 17.03 18.18 23.28
CA ILE A 62 16.79 16.91 22.59
C ILE A 62 17.66 15.82 23.22
N GLU A 63 17.24 14.57 23.08
CA GLU A 63 18.06 13.41 23.42
C GLU A 63 18.72 12.86 22.16
N VAL A 64 20.04 12.64 22.16
CA VAL A 64 20.77 12.09 21.01
C VAL A 64 21.57 10.86 21.45
N ARG A 65 21.43 9.75 20.74
CA ARG A 65 21.98 8.43 21.08
C ARG A 65 22.79 7.84 19.92
N GLU A 66 23.72 6.95 20.23
CA GLU A 66 24.46 6.18 19.22
C GLU A 66 23.71 4.89 18.88
N GLY A 67 23.63 4.58 17.59
CA GLY A 67 23.02 3.35 17.05
C GLY A 67 21.89 3.61 16.07
N GLY A 68 21.25 2.53 15.61
CA GLY A 68 20.13 2.61 14.69
C GLY A 68 19.60 1.24 14.22
N PRO A 69 18.60 1.23 13.32
CA PRO A 69 18.07 0.01 12.71
C PRO A 69 19.07 -0.58 11.69
N GLY A 70 20.08 -1.29 12.19
CA GLY A 70 21.14 -1.95 11.42
C GLY A 70 21.37 -3.41 11.85
N PRO A 71 22.54 -4.00 11.51
CA PRO A 71 23.01 -5.25 12.13
C PRO A 71 23.04 -5.19 13.66
N GLU A 72 23.16 -6.34 14.33
CA GLU A 72 23.18 -6.40 15.81
C GLU A 72 24.31 -5.54 16.43
N SER A 73 25.40 -5.32 15.68
CA SER A 73 26.49 -4.42 16.06
C SER A 73 26.08 -2.97 16.25
N ASP A 74 24.98 -2.54 15.63
CA ASP A 74 24.54 -1.15 15.59
C ASP A 74 23.66 -0.79 16.80
N GLY A 75 23.46 -1.75 17.71
CA GLY A 75 22.83 -1.57 19.01
C GLY A 75 21.37 -2.03 19.08
N GLU A 76 20.92 -2.26 20.31
CA GLU A 76 19.54 -2.66 20.60
C GLU A 76 18.57 -1.47 20.48
N VAL A 77 17.30 -1.73 20.16
CA VAL A 77 16.26 -0.70 20.02
C VAL A 77 16.23 0.27 21.20
N ARG A 78 16.26 -0.24 22.44
CA ARG A 78 16.22 0.61 23.65
C ARG A 78 17.43 1.52 23.79
N GLN A 79 18.58 1.10 23.25
CA GLN A 79 19.80 1.90 23.27
C GLN A 79 19.64 3.16 22.42
N TRP A 80 19.15 3.03 21.18
CA TRP A 80 19.10 4.15 20.23
C TRP A 80 17.74 4.87 20.19
N ALA A 81 16.63 4.18 20.44
CA ALA A 81 15.30 4.78 20.48
C ALA A 81 14.85 5.21 21.87
N GLY A 82 15.40 4.64 22.95
CA GLY A 82 14.89 4.84 24.30
C GLY A 82 13.84 3.80 24.71
N GLU A 83 13.32 3.94 25.93
CA GLU A 83 12.40 2.96 26.55
C GLU A 83 10.95 3.06 26.05
N GLU A 84 10.63 4.19 25.45
CA GLU A 84 9.28 4.68 25.27
C GLU A 84 8.94 4.77 23.76
N PRO A 85 7.74 4.35 23.31
CA PRO A 85 7.39 4.36 21.88
C PRO A 85 7.42 5.77 21.28
N HIS A 86 7.46 5.91 19.96
CA HIS A 86 7.39 7.22 19.30
C HIS A 86 6.09 7.35 18.51
N ASP A 87 5.46 8.52 18.58
CA ASP A 87 4.29 8.85 17.77
C ASP A 87 4.68 9.11 16.31
N VAL A 88 5.91 9.59 16.12
CA VAL A 88 6.48 9.90 14.82
C VAL A 88 7.90 9.34 14.77
N ILE A 89 8.21 8.57 13.73
CA ILE A 89 9.60 8.22 13.41
C ILE A 89 9.91 8.86 12.07
N VAL A 90 11.05 9.52 11.93
CA VAL A 90 11.52 10.07 10.66
C VAL A 90 12.88 9.48 10.34
N TRP A 91 13.08 9.10 9.08
CA TRP A 91 14.39 8.64 8.63
C TRP A 91 14.66 9.12 7.21
N ASN A 92 15.78 9.82 7.07
CA ASN A 92 16.39 10.12 5.79
C ASN A 92 17.30 8.95 5.39
N LEU A 93 16.82 8.02 4.56
CA LEU A 93 17.63 6.87 4.18
C LEU A 93 18.80 7.29 3.27
N PRO A 94 19.93 6.58 3.32
CA PRO A 94 20.95 6.66 2.27
C PRO A 94 20.33 6.29 0.92
N TYR A 95 20.54 7.12 -0.11
CA TYR A 95 19.85 6.99 -1.40
C TYR A 95 20.79 6.89 -2.61
N LEU A 96 22.10 6.99 -2.42
CA LEU A 96 23.07 6.79 -3.52
C LEU A 96 23.24 5.30 -3.81
N VAL A 97 23.45 4.99 -5.09
CA VAL A 97 23.79 3.63 -5.55
C VAL A 97 25.31 3.51 -5.52
N PRO A 98 25.89 2.39 -5.01
CA PRO A 98 27.33 2.22 -5.02
C PRO A 98 27.86 2.24 -6.46
N GLU A 99 28.79 3.15 -6.77
CA GLU A 99 29.55 3.10 -8.03
C GLU A 99 30.77 2.21 -7.85
N ASN A 100 30.90 1.18 -8.69
CA ASN A 100 31.95 0.14 -8.58
C ASN A 100 33.40 0.64 -8.74
N ASP A 101 33.63 1.92 -9.08
CA ASP A 101 34.96 2.48 -9.42
C ASP A 101 35.25 3.86 -8.77
N SER A 102 34.57 4.22 -7.68
CA SER A 102 34.77 5.52 -6.99
C SER A 102 35.74 5.43 -5.81
N GLU A 103 36.47 6.52 -5.52
CA GLU A 103 37.28 6.63 -4.30
C GLU A 103 36.38 6.54 -3.06
N HIS A 104 36.64 5.55 -2.23
CA HIS A 104 35.93 5.30 -0.98
C HIS A 104 36.13 6.44 0.02
N LEU A 105 35.04 7.06 0.50
CA LEU A 105 35.07 8.17 1.46
C LEU A 105 35.32 7.73 2.90
N GLY A 106 35.40 6.41 3.14
CA GLY A 106 35.47 5.81 4.47
C GLY A 106 34.15 5.16 4.87
N PRO A 107 34.16 4.22 5.84
CA PRO A 107 33.00 3.38 6.14
C PRO A 107 31.80 4.16 6.72
N LEU A 108 32.03 5.28 7.41
CA LEU A 108 30.96 6.08 8.01
C LEU A 108 30.29 7.01 6.98
N GLU A 109 31.09 7.61 6.12
CA GLU A 109 30.65 8.44 5.01
C GLU A 109 29.88 7.60 3.98
N GLU A 110 30.33 6.38 3.73
CA GLU A 110 29.61 5.43 2.88
C GLU A 110 28.31 4.97 3.50
N ALA A 111 28.27 4.63 4.80
CA ALA A 111 27.02 4.24 5.45
C ALA A 111 25.97 5.36 5.50
N ALA A 112 26.41 6.63 5.46
CA ALA A 112 25.51 7.79 5.38
C ALA A 112 24.93 8.01 3.97
N LEU A 113 25.58 7.49 2.92
CA LEU A 113 25.25 7.76 1.52
C LEU A 113 24.70 6.53 0.77
N LEU A 114 25.17 5.34 1.14
CA LEU A 114 24.89 4.06 0.49
C LEU A 114 24.16 3.13 1.45
N ASP A 115 23.11 2.47 0.94
CA ASP A 115 22.54 1.30 1.60
C ASP A 115 23.39 0.07 1.24
N THR A 116 24.36 -0.23 2.10
CA THR A 116 25.31 -1.35 2.00
C THR A 116 24.81 -2.62 2.68
N ASP A 117 23.61 -2.59 3.29
CA ASP A 117 23.09 -3.72 4.04
C ASP A 117 22.45 -4.77 3.12
N GLU A 118 22.85 -6.03 3.28
CA GLU A 118 22.36 -7.15 2.45
C GLU A 118 20.85 -7.40 2.60
N LYS A 119 20.26 -7.10 3.76
CA LYS A 119 18.81 -7.25 3.99
C LYS A 119 18.02 -6.02 3.57
N GLY A 120 18.68 -4.87 3.43
CA GLY A 120 18.09 -3.57 3.16
C GLY A 120 17.57 -2.88 4.42
N LEU A 121 17.92 -1.61 4.57
CA LEU A 121 17.60 -0.79 5.75
C LEU A 121 16.09 -0.64 6.01
N VAL A 122 15.27 -0.58 4.95
CA VAL A 122 13.80 -0.56 5.07
C VAL A 122 13.30 -1.82 5.77
N ALA A 123 13.76 -3.00 5.35
CA ALA A 123 13.33 -4.27 5.93
C ALA A 123 13.78 -4.39 7.38
N ARG A 124 14.99 -3.90 7.72
CA ARG A 124 15.47 -3.84 9.10
C ARG A 124 14.60 -2.97 9.99
N LEU A 125 14.25 -1.77 9.54
CA LEU A 125 13.34 -0.92 10.30
C LEU A 125 12.01 -1.63 10.53
N LEU A 126 11.36 -2.14 9.48
CA LEU A 126 10.05 -2.78 9.59
C LEU A 126 10.11 -4.01 10.53
N HIS A 127 11.20 -4.77 10.51
CA HIS A 127 11.44 -5.83 11.48
C HIS A 127 11.44 -5.29 12.91
N GLN A 128 12.24 -4.24 13.20
CA GLN A 128 12.27 -3.62 14.53
C GLN A 128 10.93 -3.04 14.94
N LEU A 129 10.18 -2.43 14.01
CA LEU A 129 8.83 -1.96 14.29
C LEU A 129 7.93 -3.12 14.75
N ASN A 130 8.04 -4.30 14.12
CA ASN A 130 7.24 -5.48 14.43
C ASN A 130 7.68 -6.28 15.66
N THR A 131 8.96 -6.23 16.03
CA THR A 131 9.51 -7.01 17.16
C THR A 131 9.76 -6.19 18.41
N SER A 132 9.56 -4.88 18.37
CA SER A 132 9.75 -3.97 19.50
C SER A 132 8.59 -2.97 19.66
N SER A 133 8.59 -2.24 20.77
CA SER A 133 7.60 -1.19 21.07
C SER A 133 8.09 0.21 20.66
N VAL A 134 8.90 0.32 19.59
CA VAL A 134 9.49 1.61 19.18
C VAL A 134 8.50 2.58 18.55
N LEU A 135 7.44 2.08 17.92
CA LEU A 135 6.37 2.88 17.32
C LEU A 135 5.10 2.74 18.17
N ALA A 136 4.47 3.86 18.53
CA ALA A 136 3.20 3.86 19.24
C ALA A 136 2.08 3.22 18.38
N ASP A 137 1.01 2.73 19.00
CA ASP A 137 -0.09 2.04 18.29
C ASP A 137 -0.70 2.89 17.15
N GLY A 138 -0.81 4.20 17.36
CA GLY A 138 -1.24 5.18 16.36
C GLY A 138 -0.11 5.90 15.61
N GLY A 139 1.13 5.48 15.79
CA GLY A 139 2.30 6.17 15.25
C GLY A 139 2.42 6.11 13.73
N VAL A 140 3.21 7.03 13.17
CA VAL A 140 3.52 7.08 11.73
C VAL A 140 5.02 7.20 11.53
N VAL A 141 5.56 6.40 10.61
CA VAL A 141 6.93 6.53 10.14
C VAL A 141 6.95 7.32 8.84
N TYR A 142 7.82 8.33 8.74
CA TYR A 142 8.08 9.07 7.53
C TYR A 142 9.47 8.74 7.01
N LEU A 143 9.51 8.03 5.90
CA LEU A 143 10.72 7.51 5.31
C LEU A 143 11.02 8.24 4.01
N LEU A 144 12.15 8.95 3.93
CA LEU A 144 12.60 9.53 2.68
C LEU A 144 13.40 8.49 1.89
N VAL A 145 12.97 8.21 0.66
CA VAL A 145 13.59 7.25 -0.27
C VAL A 145 13.78 7.90 -1.63
N SER A 146 14.77 7.46 -2.40
CA SER A 146 14.87 7.78 -3.84
C SER A 146 14.00 6.81 -4.63
N GLU A 147 13.22 7.30 -5.59
CA GLU A 147 12.33 6.53 -6.48
C GLU A 147 13.11 5.76 -7.58
N ASN A 148 14.38 5.47 -7.31
CA ASN A 148 15.17 4.44 -7.97
C ASN A 148 14.62 3.03 -7.64
N GLU A 149 15.26 1.97 -8.14
CA GLU A 149 14.79 0.61 -7.95
C GLU A 149 14.53 0.24 -6.48
N LYS A 150 15.38 0.68 -5.55
CA LYS A 150 15.23 0.43 -4.11
C LYS A 150 14.04 1.17 -3.50
N GLY A 151 13.78 2.43 -3.87
CA GLY A 151 12.57 3.11 -3.37
C GLY A 151 11.28 2.61 -4.02
N ARG A 152 11.34 2.07 -5.24
CA ARG A 152 10.20 1.37 -5.85
C ARG A 152 9.83 0.12 -5.07
N THR A 153 10.81 -0.63 -4.57
CA THR A 153 10.54 -1.83 -3.75
C THR A 153 10.15 -1.51 -2.31
N ALA A 154 10.53 -0.34 -1.78
CA ALA A 154 10.18 0.06 -0.40
C ALA A 154 8.68 -0.03 -0.11
N ARG A 155 7.81 0.35 -1.07
CA ARG A 155 6.36 0.20 -0.94
C ARG A 155 5.96 -1.28 -0.78
N SER A 156 6.40 -2.15 -1.67
CA SER A 156 6.13 -3.59 -1.62
C SER A 156 6.67 -4.22 -0.33
N THR A 157 7.85 -3.80 0.12
CA THR A 157 8.45 -4.26 1.37
C THR A 157 7.64 -3.83 2.59
N CYS A 158 7.09 -2.60 2.62
CA CYS A 158 6.16 -2.17 3.67
C CYS A 158 4.92 -3.07 3.72
N LEU A 159 4.29 -3.28 2.56
CA LEU A 159 3.07 -4.08 2.45
C LEU A 159 3.30 -5.54 2.90
N ARG A 160 4.39 -6.17 2.46
CA ARG A 160 4.80 -7.53 2.89
C ARG A 160 5.06 -7.67 4.38
N ASN A 161 5.47 -6.60 5.05
CA ASN A 161 5.69 -6.60 6.48
C ASN A 161 4.45 -6.12 7.28
N GLY A 162 3.30 -5.99 6.63
CA GLY A 162 2.02 -5.65 7.27
C GLY A 162 1.85 -4.17 7.58
N PHE A 163 2.59 -3.28 6.92
CA PHE A 163 2.46 -1.84 7.09
C PHE A 163 1.80 -1.18 5.90
N ALA A 164 0.76 -0.39 6.17
CA ALA A 164 0.18 0.49 5.17
C ALA A 164 1.14 1.62 4.84
N VAL A 165 1.07 2.12 3.61
CA VAL A 165 2.04 3.08 3.06
C VAL A 165 1.40 4.02 2.04
N ARG A 166 1.71 5.31 2.13
CA ARG A 166 1.33 6.35 1.16
C ARG A 166 2.52 7.23 0.80
N LYS A 167 2.56 7.70 -0.45
CA LYS A 167 3.43 8.80 -0.86
C LYS A 167 2.85 10.10 -0.30
N VAL A 168 3.59 10.79 0.57
CA VAL A 168 3.13 12.03 1.24
C VAL A 168 3.78 13.28 0.66
N ALA A 169 4.96 13.15 0.08
CA ALA A 169 5.66 14.22 -0.62
C ALA A 169 6.54 13.60 -1.71
N GLN A 170 6.78 14.36 -2.77
CA GLN A 170 7.75 14.00 -3.80
C GLN A 170 8.44 15.24 -4.34
N HIS A 171 9.66 15.08 -4.81
CA HIS A 171 10.43 16.11 -5.49
C HIS A 171 11.24 15.47 -6.60
N GLN A 172 11.20 16.08 -7.79
CA GLN A 172 12.02 15.67 -8.93
C GLN A 172 13.09 16.72 -9.16
N PHE A 173 14.33 16.28 -9.29
CA PHE A 173 15.50 17.09 -9.58
C PHE A 173 15.72 17.22 -11.09
N ASP A 174 16.54 18.20 -11.48
CA ASP A 174 16.82 18.52 -12.88
C ASP A 174 17.59 17.41 -13.61
N ASP A 175 18.32 16.57 -12.89
CA ASP A 175 19.02 15.38 -13.39
C ASP A 175 18.10 14.16 -13.55
N GLY A 176 16.82 14.29 -13.20
CA GLY A 176 15.83 13.22 -13.27
C GLY A 176 15.74 12.37 -12.00
N GLU A 177 16.60 12.57 -10.99
CA GLU A 177 16.42 11.92 -9.71
C GLU A 177 15.10 12.36 -9.08
N GLN A 178 14.38 11.42 -8.47
CA GLN A 178 13.14 11.70 -7.77
C GLN A 178 13.22 11.18 -6.35
N LEU A 179 13.01 12.06 -5.37
CA LEU A 179 12.87 11.68 -3.97
C LEU A 179 11.41 11.66 -3.58
N VAL A 180 11.07 10.75 -2.68
CA VAL A 180 9.74 10.54 -2.13
C VAL A 180 9.82 10.44 -0.62
N VAL A 181 8.85 11.02 0.08
CA VAL A 181 8.56 10.65 1.47
C VAL A 181 7.39 9.68 1.48
N LEU A 182 7.59 8.52 2.10
CA LEU A 182 6.56 7.55 2.39
C LEU A 182 6.08 7.74 3.83
N GLY A 183 4.77 7.87 4.02
CA GLY A 183 4.13 7.74 5.33
C GLY A 183 3.71 6.28 5.52
N ILE A 184 4.17 5.64 6.59
CA ILE A 184 4.03 4.21 6.86
C ILE A 184 3.40 4.02 8.25
N TRP A 185 2.39 3.16 8.38
CA TRP A 185 1.67 2.97 9.65
C TRP A 185 1.08 1.57 9.78
N ARG A 186 0.63 1.23 11.00
CA ARG A 186 -0.06 -0.03 11.30
C ARG A 186 -1.53 0.04 10.85
N PRO A 187 -1.97 -0.83 9.92
CA PRO A 187 -3.33 -0.84 9.40
C PRO A 187 -4.39 -0.98 10.51
N TYR A 188 -5.29 -0.01 10.60
CA TYR A 188 -6.49 -0.05 11.45
C TYR A 188 -6.21 -0.57 12.87
N HIS A 189 -5.16 -0.06 13.51
CA HIS A 189 -4.57 -0.65 14.72
C HIS A 189 -5.56 -0.81 15.90
N SER A 190 -6.58 0.06 15.98
CA SER A 190 -7.60 0.06 17.03
C SER A 190 -8.91 -0.61 16.62
N ASN A 191 -9.02 -1.11 15.39
CA ASN A 191 -10.25 -1.68 14.85
C ASN A 191 -10.37 -3.18 15.13
N THR A 192 -11.60 -3.66 15.07
CA THR A 192 -11.92 -5.07 15.28
C THR A 192 -11.53 -5.88 14.05
N LYS A 193 -10.84 -7.00 14.28
CA LYS A 193 -10.52 -8.01 13.26
C LYS A 193 -11.20 -9.31 13.66
N LEU A 194 -12.16 -9.75 12.84
CA LEU A 194 -12.95 -10.96 13.07
C LEU A 194 -12.57 -12.05 12.08
N PHE A 195 -12.65 -13.29 12.52
CA PHE A 195 -12.53 -14.47 11.68
C PHE A 195 -13.64 -15.45 12.03
N GLU A 196 -14.38 -15.88 11.01
CA GLU A 196 -15.40 -16.91 11.12
C GLU A 196 -14.99 -18.11 10.26
N SER A 197 -14.96 -19.32 10.83
CA SER A 197 -14.55 -20.50 10.07
C SER A 197 -15.49 -20.78 8.90
N GLU A 198 -16.78 -20.53 9.07
CA GLU A 198 -17.81 -20.67 8.06
C GLU A 198 -18.92 -19.63 8.27
N ILE A 199 -19.35 -18.95 7.21
CA ILE A 199 -20.41 -17.93 7.24
C ILE A 199 -21.13 -17.85 5.89
N ASP A 200 -22.32 -17.25 5.81
CA ASP A 200 -23.00 -17.05 4.52
C ASP A 200 -22.21 -16.10 3.60
N SER A 201 -22.03 -14.85 4.03
CA SER A 201 -21.28 -13.83 3.29
C SER A 201 -20.67 -12.80 4.24
N THR A 202 -19.37 -12.54 4.11
CA THR A 202 -18.67 -11.51 4.90
C THR A 202 -19.25 -10.11 4.62
N ASN A 203 -19.55 -9.82 3.34
CA ASN A 203 -20.16 -8.55 2.94
C ASN A 203 -21.55 -8.35 3.57
N SER A 204 -22.44 -9.34 3.40
CA SER A 204 -23.81 -9.27 3.94
C SER A 204 -23.81 -9.12 5.46
N THR A 205 -22.89 -9.82 6.14
CA THR A 205 -22.73 -9.74 7.60
C THR A 205 -22.32 -8.34 8.05
N LEU A 206 -21.29 -7.76 7.44
CA LEU A 206 -20.87 -6.40 7.80
C LEU A 206 -21.90 -5.32 7.43
N LEU A 207 -22.60 -5.48 6.29
CA LEU A 207 -23.70 -4.58 5.89
C LEU A 207 -24.80 -4.51 6.96
N ALA A 208 -25.13 -5.65 7.60
CA ALA A 208 -26.16 -5.76 8.61
C ALA A 208 -25.68 -5.48 10.05
N SER A 209 -24.37 -5.48 10.31
CA SER A 209 -23.78 -5.33 11.65
C SER A 209 -23.88 -3.91 12.24
N GLU A 210 -23.26 -3.66 13.40
CA GLU A 210 -23.00 -2.30 13.93
C GLU A 210 -21.49 -1.99 13.97
N HIS A 211 -20.68 -2.73 13.21
CA HIS A 211 -19.24 -2.49 13.09
C HIS A 211 -18.94 -1.11 12.49
N ILE A 212 -17.80 -0.55 12.89
CA ILE A 212 -17.39 0.81 12.51
C ILE A 212 -16.41 0.79 11.35
N GLU A 213 -16.20 1.95 10.71
CA GLU A 213 -15.20 2.11 9.66
C GLU A 213 -13.81 1.62 10.12
N GLY A 214 -13.20 0.77 9.30
CA GLY A 214 -11.94 0.09 9.55
C GLY A 214 -12.07 -1.33 10.13
N ASP A 215 -13.24 -1.72 10.64
CA ASP A 215 -13.47 -3.09 11.09
C ASP A 215 -13.41 -4.07 9.91
N PHE A 216 -12.88 -5.25 10.19
CA PHE A 216 -12.58 -6.29 9.22
C PHE A 216 -13.19 -7.63 9.64
N LEU A 217 -13.75 -8.36 8.66
CA LEU A 217 -14.24 -9.73 8.82
C LEU A 217 -13.68 -10.62 7.72
N GLN A 218 -13.03 -11.72 8.12
CA GLN A 218 -12.58 -12.79 7.26
C GLN A 218 -13.43 -14.04 7.44
N ALA A 219 -13.66 -14.77 6.36
CA ALA A 219 -14.23 -16.10 6.40
C ALA A 219 -13.18 -17.15 6.02
N GLY A 220 -13.19 -18.30 6.71
CA GLY A 220 -12.52 -19.52 6.22
C GLY A 220 -13.29 -20.14 5.04
N ARG A 221 -14.62 -20.02 5.05
CA ARG A 221 -15.51 -20.49 3.97
C ARG A 221 -16.80 -19.68 3.91
N GLN A 222 -17.23 -19.33 2.70
CA GLN A 222 -18.54 -18.70 2.45
C GLN A 222 -19.55 -19.71 1.88
N LEU A 223 -20.72 -19.83 2.51
CA LEU A 223 -21.82 -20.71 2.09
C LEU A 223 -22.72 -20.08 1.01
N ALA A 224 -22.85 -18.76 1.05
CA ALA A 224 -23.67 -17.96 0.13
C ALA A 224 -22.87 -16.76 -0.41
N GLY A 225 -21.60 -16.99 -0.73
CA GLY A 225 -20.76 -15.97 -1.35
C GLY A 225 -21.30 -15.53 -2.70
N HIS A 226 -21.25 -14.23 -2.95
CA HIS A 226 -21.74 -13.64 -4.18
C HIS A 226 -20.77 -12.57 -4.70
N GLY A 227 -20.72 -12.42 -6.00
CA GLY A 227 -20.07 -11.33 -6.72
C GLY A 227 -21.09 -10.36 -7.31
N ARG A 228 -20.61 -9.50 -8.19
CA ARG A 228 -21.47 -8.54 -8.92
C ARG A 228 -22.53 -9.30 -9.76
N ARG A 229 -23.72 -8.71 -9.84
CA ARG A 229 -24.90 -9.25 -10.55
C ARG A 229 -25.40 -10.60 -10.01
N GLY A 230 -25.13 -10.92 -8.75
CA GLY A 230 -25.62 -12.14 -8.10
C GLY A 230 -24.92 -13.43 -8.55
N ARG A 231 -23.77 -13.33 -9.23
CA ARG A 231 -22.93 -14.50 -9.53
C ARG A 231 -22.47 -15.14 -8.23
N THR A 232 -22.51 -16.46 -8.15
CA THR A 232 -21.98 -17.18 -7.00
C THR A 232 -20.47 -16.99 -6.90
N TRP A 233 -19.98 -16.66 -5.70
CA TRP A 233 -18.57 -16.71 -5.36
C TRP A 233 -18.33 -17.97 -4.52
N SER A 234 -17.44 -18.84 -4.98
CA SER A 234 -17.09 -20.08 -4.32
C SER A 234 -15.68 -20.02 -3.77
N HIS A 235 -15.47 -20.59 -2.59
CA HIS A 235 -14.12 -20.89 -2.11
C HIS A 235 -13.59 -22.10 -2.90
N GLU A 236 -12.50 -21.90 -3.65
CA GLU A 236 -11.64 -23.01 -4.07
C GLU A 236 -10.87 -23.57 -2.86
N ASP A 237 -9.98 -24.54 -3.08
CA ASP A 237 -9.20 -25.22 -2.03
C ASP A 237 -8.64 -24.28 -0.96
N ILE A 238 -7.96 -23.21 -1.38
CA ILE A 238 -7.52 -22.14 -0.48
C ILE A 238 -7.77 -20.80 -1.15
N ALA A 239 -8.72 -20.05 -0.62
CA ALA A 239 -9.04 -18.70 -1.06
C ALA A 239 -9.10 -17.74 0.13
N PHE A 240 -8.68 -16.50 -0.09
CA PHE A 240 -8.95 -15.39 0.79
C PHE A 240 -10.35 -14.85 0.51
N ALA A 241 -11.16 -14.70 1.57
CA ALA A 241 -12.42 -13.99 1.52
C ALA A 241 -12.55 -13.08 2.74
N GLY A 242 -12.45 -11.77 2.50
CA GLY A 242 -12.43 -10.78 3.55
C GLY A 242 -13.17 -9.51 3.15
N SER A 243 -13.78 -8.86 4.14
CA SER A 243 -14.54 -7.63 3.95
C SER A 243 -14.18 -6.56 4.98
N TRP A 244 -14.20 -5.30 4.56
CA TRP A 244 -13.94 -4.13 5.39
C TRP A 244 -15.12 -3.17 5.36
N VAL A 245 -15.44 -2.58 6.50
CA VAL A 245 -16.26 -1.35 6.54
C VAL A 245 -15.37 -0.20 6.10
N ILE A 246 -15.51 0.28 4.87
CA ILE A 246 -14.63 1.34 4.32
C ILE A 246 -15.25 2.73 4.40
N HIS A 247 -16.54 2.81 4.73
CA HIS A 247 -17.25 4.07 4.87
C HIS A 247 -18.52 3.89 5.70
N ASP A 248 -18.73 4.75 6.70
CA ASP A 248 -20.00 4.84 7.45
C ASP A 248 -20.29 6.30 7.84
N ARG A 249 -20.60 7.13 6.83
CA ARG A 249 -20.72 8.59 6.98
C ARG A 249 -21.81 9.14 6.07
N SER A 250 -22.10 10.44 6.15
CA SER A 250 -23.17 11.08 5.37
C SER A 250 -22.83 11.38 3.91
N GLU A 251 -21.55 11.62 3.61
CA GLU A 251 -21.11 11.96 2.25
C GLU A 251 -20.94 10.69 1.42
N LEU A 252 -21.71 10.52 0.35
CA LEU A 252 -21.59 9.33 -0.49
C LEU A 252 -20.39 9.46 -1.45
N PRO A 253 -19.33 8.64 -1.33
CA PRO A 253 -18.23 8.62 -2.27
C PRO A 253 -18.69 8.11 -3.65
N ASN A 254 -17.91 8.43 -4.69
CA ASN A 254 -18.19 7.94 -6.03
C ASN A 254 -17.98 6.40 -6.11
N PRO A 255 -19.03 5.61 -6.41
CA PRO A 255 -18.94 4.15 -6.39
C PRO A 255 -18.06 3.56 -7.49
N GLY A 256 -17.92 4.25 -8.63
CA GLY A 256 -16.99 3.84 -9.68
C GLY A 256 -15.54 4.00 -9.22
N LEU A 257 -15.20 5.13 -8.61
CA LEU A 257 -13.87 5.35 -8.05
C LEU A 257 -13.52 4.35 -6.95
N LEU A 258 -14.47 4.00 -6.07
CA LEU A 258 -14.25 2.97 -5.05
C LEU A 258 -13.89 1.61 -5.67
N GLN A 259 -14.55 1.23 -6.77
CA GLN A 259 -14.24 -0.02 -7.48
C GLN A 259 -12.84 0.01 -8.10
N LEU A 260 -12.46 1.12 -8.74
CA LEU A 260 -11.12 1.29 -9.31
C LEU A 260 -10.04 1.21 -8.23
N GLN A 261 -10.26 1.92 -7.13
CA GLN A 261 -9.36 1.97 -5.97
C GLN A 261 -9.21 0.60 -5.31
N ALA A 262 -10.31 -0.16 -5.17
CA ALA A 262 -10.27 -1.52 -4.66
C ALA A 262 -9.52 -2.48 -5.60
N GLY A 263 -9.69 -2.33 -6.92
CA GLY A 263 -8.92 -3.07 -7.92
C GLY A 263 -7.42 -2.78 -7.83
N LEU A 264 -7.04 -1.51 -7.63
CA LEU A 264 -5.64 -1.12 -7.38
C LEU A 264 -5.09 -1.72 -6.08
N ALA A 265 -5.88 -1.73 -5.00
CA ALA A 265 -5.48 -2.34 -3.73
C ALA A 265 -5.17 -3.83 -3.89
N LEU A 266 -6.03 -4.57 -4.60
CA LEU A 266 -5.81 -5.98 -4.90
C LEU A 266 -4.61 -6.20 -5.83
N TYR A 267 -4.47 -5.39 -6.88
CA TYR A 267 -3.33 -5.44 -7.79
C TYR A 267 -2.01 -5.21 -7.06
N GLU A 268 -1.92 -4.17 -6.22
CA GLU A 268 -0.72 -3.84 -5.46
C GLU A 268 -0.36 -4.95 -4.46
N ALA A 269 -1.36 -5.58 -3.85
CA ALA A 269 -1.14 -6.69 -2.94
C ALA A 269 -0.51 -7.89 -3.67
N ILE A 270 -1.09 -8.29 -4.80
CA ILE A 270 -0.57 -9.40 -5.60
C ILE A 270 0.83 -9.06 -6.14
N TYR A 271 1.02 -7.86 -6.68
CA TYR A 271 2.31 -7.37 -7.17
C TYR A 271 3.40 -7.43 -6.09
N SER A 272 3.06 -7.07 -4.85
CA SER A 272 4.02 -7.08 -3.74
C SER A 272 4.51 -8.49 -3.36
N LEU A 273 3.73 -9.53 -3.65
CA LEU A 273 4.08 -10.92 -3.34
C LEU A 273 4.88 -11.61 -4.44
N VAL A 274 4.65 -11.24 -5.70
CA VAL A 274 5.28 -11.90 -6.86
C VAL A 274 6.39 -11.07 -7.49
N GLU A 275 6.48 -9.78 -7.15
CA GLU A 275 7.48 -8.79 -7.62
C GLU A 275 7.63 -8.72 -9.15
N SER A 276 6.61 -9.17 -9.90
CA SER A 276 6.58 -9.17 -11.36
C SER A 276 5.24 -8.65 -11.85
N SER A 277 5.27 -7.52 -12.55
CA SER A 277 4.08 -6.92 -13.16
C SER A 277 3.66 -7.59 -14.47
N GLN A 278 4.56 -8.33 -15.12
CA GLN A 278 4.32 -8.89 -16.46
C GLN A 278 3.21 -9.94 -16.48
N ASN A 279 2.97 -10.59 -15.34
CA ASN A 279 2.01 -11.67 -15.20
C ASN A 279 0.71 -11.25 -14.50
N ILE A 280 0.54 -9.96 -14.16
CA ILE A 280 -0.64 -9.44 -13.47
C ILE A 280 -1.37 -8.46 -14.39
N VAL A 281 -2.65 -8.71 -14.62
CA VAL A 281 -3.48 -7.93 -15.54
C VAL A 281 -4.67 -7.36 -14.78
N LEU A 282 -4.76 -6.04 -14.70
CA LEU A 282 -5.90 -5.34 -14.11
C LEU A 282 -7.02 -5.23 -15.15
N LYS A 283 -8.15 -5.90 -14.93
CA LYS A 283 -9.33 -5.87 -15.81
C LYS A 283 -10.40 -4.95 -15.23
N TRP A 284 -10.83 -3.97 -16.02
CA TRP A 284 -11.89 -3.04 -15.62
C TRP A 284 -13.23 -3.76 -15.37
N PRO A 285 -13.98 -3.38 -14.32
CA PRO A 285 -13.67 -2.29 -13.39
C PRO A 285 -12.72 -2.63 -12.26
N ASN A 286 -12.58 -3.89 -11.89
CA ASN A 286 -12.01 -4.21 -10.57
C ASN A 286 -11.57 -5.67 -10.39
N ASP A 287 -11.39 -6.41 -11.48
CA ASP A 287 -10.90 -7.78 -11.45
C ASP A 287 -9.39 -7.81 -11.67
N VAL A 288 -8.71 -8.77 -11.06
CA VAL A 288 -7.29 -9.04 -11.33
C VAL A 288 -7.17 -10.43 -11.95
N LEU A 289 -6.45 -10.49 -13.07
CA LEU A 289 -6.16 -11.72 -13.80
C LEU A 289 -4.66 -12.02 -13.73
N LEU A 290 -4.31 -13.29 -13.85
CA LEU A 290 -2.96 -13.77 -14.08
C LEU A 290 -2.78 -14.13 -15.55
N LYS A 291 -1.61 -13.82 -16.09
CA LYS A 291 -1.16 -14.30 -17.38
C LYS A 291 -0.20 -15.47 -17.16
N LYS A 292 -0.59 -16.66 -17.64
CA LYS A 292 0.26 -17.86 -17.61
C LYS A 292 0.07 -18.65 -18.89
N ASP A 293 1.17 -19.07 -19.52
CA ASP A 293 1.17 -19.82 -20.78
C ASP A 293 0.31 -19.17 -21.89
N ASN A 294 0.31 -17.83 -21.94
CA ASN A 294 -0.53 -16.98 -22.81
C ASN A 294 -2.05 -17.06 -22.57
N GLU A 295 -2.49 -17.71 -21.51
CA GLU A 295 -3.88 -17.66 -21.05
C GLU A 295 -4.07 -16.61 -19.96
N LEU A 296 -5.23 -15.98 -19.97
CA LEU A 296 -5.66 -15.06 -18.91
C LEU A 296 -6.64 -15.78 -17.99
N ARG A 297 -6.34 -15.77 -16.70
CA ARG A 297 -7.12 -16.48 -15.68
C ARG A 297 -7.45 -15.57 -14.52
N LYS A 298 -8.71 -15.55 -14.08
CA LYS A 298 -9.12 -14.66 -12.99
C LYS A 298 -8.62 -15.19 -11.65
N VAL A 299 -7.82 -14.39 -10.93
CA VAL A 299 -7.31 -14.75 -9.61
C VAL A 299 -8.07 -14.09 -8.47
N GLY A 300 -8.60 -12.89 -8.70
CA GLY A 300 -9.35 -12.20 -7.66
C GLY A 300 -10.30 -11.17 -8.22
N GLY A 301 -11.23 -10.78 -7.37
CA GLY A 301 -12.24 -9.77 -7.66
C GLY A 301 -12.68 -9.06 -6.40
N VAL A 302 -13.25 -7.88 -6.59
CA VAL A 302 -13.73 -7.06 -5.49
C VAL A 302 -15.21 -6.74 -5.68
N LEU A 303 -15.91 -6.61 -4.56
CA LEU A 303 -17.33 -6.28 -4.49
C LEU A 303 -17.53 -5.13 -3.53
N VAL A 304 -17.95 -3.99 -4.05
CA VAL A 304 -18.32 -2.82 -3.25
C VAL A 304 -19.84 -2.76 -3.18
N GLU A 305 -20.38 -2.84 -1.96
CA GLU A 305 -21.82 -2.77 -1.70
C GLU A 305 -22.13 -1.68 -0.70
N SER A 306 -23.29 -1.05 -0.84
CA SER A 306 -23.70 0.05 0.02
C SER A 306 -25.14 -0.09 0.48
N VAL A 307 -25.41 0.31 1.72
CA VAL A 307 -26.76 0.47 2.25
C VAL A 307 -26.91 1.85 2.89
N SER A 308 -28.04 2.51 2.64
CA SER A 308 -28.38 3.77 3.32
C SER A 308 -28.98 3.48 4.70
N ARG A 309 -28.41 4.10 5.73
CA ARG A 309 -28.87 4.04 7.13
C ARG A 309 -29.27 5.44 7.60
N GLY A 310 -30.52 5.80 7.35
CA GLY A 310 -31.02 7.15 7.66
C GLY A 310 -30.29 8.23 6.86
N LYS A 311 -29.43 9.01 7.53
CA LYS A 311 -28.61 10.06 6.90
C LYS A 311 -27.19 9.62 6.54
N THR A 312 -26.77 8.43 6.96
CA THR A 312 -25.46 7.88 6.61
C THR A 312 -25.60 6.82 5.52
N SER A 313 -24.52 6.61 4.79
CA SER A 313 -24.35 5.46 3.90
C SER A 313 -23.27 4.60 4.49
N ARG A 314 -23.53 3.30 4.59
CA ARG A 314 -22.51 2.30 4.90
C ARG A 314 -22.05 1.65 3.62
N ILE A 315 -20.74 1.51 3.44
CA ILE A 315 -20.14 0.84 2.29
C ILE A 315 -19.17 -0.23 2.76
N ILE A 316 -19.38 -1.44 2.26
CA ILE A 316 -18.53 -2.60 2.52
C ILE A 316 -17.74 -2.93 1.27
N LEU A 317 -16.44 -3.09 1.44
CA LEU A 317 -15.53 -3.63 0.42
C LEU A 317 -15.28 -5.10 0.73
N GLY A 318 -15.71 -5.99 -0.14
CA GLY A 318 -15.35 -7.41 -0.14
C GLY A 318 -14.26 -7.69 -1.16
N ILE A 319 -13.27 -8.48 -0.78
CA ILE A 319 -12.21 -8.97 -1.67
C ILE A 319 -12.16 -10.49 -1.58
N GLY A 320 -12.24 -11.13 -2.74
CA GLY A 320 -12.00 -12.55 -2.93
C GLY A 320 -10.75 -12.78 -3.77
N CYS A 321 -9.84 -13.64 -3.33
CA CYS A 321 -8.61 -13.97 -4.06
C CYS A 321 -8.26 -15.45 -3.91
N ASN A 322 -7.97 -16.12 -5.02
CA ASN A 322 -7.56 -17.51 -5.04
C ASN A 322 -6.07 -17.62 -4.71
N ILE A 323 -5.75 -18.34 -3.64
CA ILE A 323 -4.36 -18.57 -3.22
C ILE A 323 -3.88 -19.90 -3.81
N HIS A 324 -4.64 -20.97 -3.55
CA HIS A 324 -4.40 -22.31 -4.05
C HIS A 324 -5.66 -22.90 -4.69
N SER A 325 -5.48 -23.62 -5.80
CA SER A 325 -6.55 -24.39 -6.44
C SER A 325 -5.97 -25.60 -7.16
N SER A 326 -6.52 -26.78 -6.91
CA SER A 326 -6.26 -28.01 -7.66
C SER A 326 -7.08 -28.09 -8.95
N GLU A 327 -8.22 -27.40 -9.03
CA GLU A 327 -9.08 -27.31 -10.21
C GLU A 327 -9.00 -25.91 -10.85
N VAL A 328 -8.60 -25.85 -12.12
CA VAL A 328 -8.28 -24.58 -12.83
C VAL A 328 -9.42 -24.16 -13.77
N GLN A 329 -10.46 -24.97 -13.93
CA GLN A 329 -11.54 -24.74 -14.89
C GLN A 329 -12.92 -24.74 -14.23
N LYS A 330 -13.67 -23.65 -14.40
CA LYS A 330 -15.12 -23.59 -14.17
C LYS A 330 -15.84 -23.29 -15.49
N GLU A 331 -17.12 -23.70 -15.58
CA GLU A 331 -17.95 -23.34 -16.72
C GLU A 331 -17.96 -21.82 -16.92
N GLY A 332 -17.36 -21.37 -18.02
CA GLY A 332 -17.40 -19.98 -18.50
C GLY A 332 -16.19 -19.08 -18.17
N TYR A 333 -15.20 -19.51 -17.38
CA TYR A 333 -13.92 -18.80 -17.24
C TYR A 333 -12.79 -19.67 -16.68
N SER A 334 -11.55 -19.39 -17.10
CA SER A 334 -10.35 -19.99 -16.51
C SER A 334 -10.01 -19.31 -15.18
N LEU A 335 -9.87 -20.09 -14.12
CA LEU A 335 -9.51 -19.63 -12.79
C LEU A 335 -7.99 -19.62 -12.63
N GLY A 336 -7.48 -18.54 -12.05
CA GLY A 336 -6.08 -18.40 -11.68
C GLY A 336 -5.94 -18.49 -10.17
N ALA A 337 -4.77 -18.88 -9.69
CA ALA A 337 -4.41 -18.86 -8.27
C ALA A 337 -2.96 -18.38 -8.07
N LEU A 338 -2.68 -17.73 -6.94
CA LEU A 338 -1.35 -17.13 -6.70
C LEU A 338 -0.20 -18.13 -6.69
N HIS A 339 -0.43 -19.37 -6.24
CA HIS A 339 0.58 -20.43 -6.29
C HIS A 339 1.12 -20.69 -7.72
N GLU A 340 0.35 -20.34 -8.75
CA GLU A 340 0.76 -20.51 -10.14
C GLU A 340 1.90 -19.58 -10.56
N LEU A 341 2.11 -18.48 -9.83
CA LEU A 341 3.24 -17.55 -10.01
C LEU A 341 4.37 -17.84 -9.03
N ASN A 342 4.03 -18.21 -7.79
CA ASN A 342 4.99 -18.59 -6.77
C ASN A 342 4.32 -19.54 -5.76
N GLU A 343 4.75 -20.80 -5.76
CA GLU A 343 4.22 -21.88 -4.92
C GLU A 343 4.40 -21.64 -3.40
N GLN A 344 5.29 -20.71 -3.01
CA GLN A 344 5.55 -20.39 -1.61
C GLN A 344 4.55 -19.41 -1.00
N ILE A 345 3.71 -18.75 -1.82
CA ILE A 345 2.74 -17.77 -1.32
C ILE A 345 1.65 -18.49 -0.52
N SER A 346 1.60 -18.21 0.77
CA SER A 346 0.56 -18.72 1.67
C SER A 346 -0.63 -17.75 1.79
N LEU A 347 -1.73 -18.24 2.39
CA LEU A 347 -2.87 -17.40 2.75
C LEU A 347 -2.47 -16.30 3.75
N ASP A 348 -1.58 -16.61 4.68
CA ASP A 348 -1.11 -15.68 5.70
C ASP A 348 -0.29 -14.54 5.07
N ASP A 349 0.59 -14.86 4.10
CA ASP A 349 1.34 -13.85 3.35
C ASP A 349 0.39 -12.90 2.63
N PHE A 350 -0.63 -13.46 1.95
CA PHE A 350 -1.63 -12.65 1.28
C PHE A 350 -2.45 -11.81 2.26
N GLN A 351 -2.86 -12.37 3.39
CA GLN A 351 -3.63 -11.67 4.42
C GLN A 351 -2.85 -10.47 4.97
N VAL A 352 -1.56 -10.62 5.27
CA VAL A 352 -0.69 -9.53 5.74
C VAL A 352 -0.66 -8.39 4.71
N VAL A 353 -0.41 -8.73 3.45
CA VAL A 353 -0.24 -7.75 2.37
C VAL A 353 -1.55 -7.06 2.01
N ILE A 354 -2.66 -7.80 1.89
CA ILE A 354 -3.94 -7.22 1.47
C ILE A 354 -4.50 -6.27 2.53
N GLN A 355 -4.33 -6.58 3.82
CA GLN A 355 -4.71 -5.67 4.91
C GLN A 355 -3.95 -4.35 4.83
N ALA A 356 -2.63 -4.43 4.64
CA ALA A 356 -1.77 -3.26 4.48
C ALA A 356 -2.13 -2.45 3.22
N SER A 357 -2.42 -3.12 2.12
CA SER A 357 -2.80 -2.49 0.85
C SER A 357 -4.15 -1.78 0.98
N VAL A 358 -5.18 -2.45 1.50
CA VAL A 358 -6.50 -1.85 1.72
C VAL A 358 -6.41 -0.63 2.63
N ALA A 359 -5.69 -0.70 3.74
CA ALA A 359 -5.47 0.48 4.60
C ALA A 359 -4.72 1.61 3.85
N SER A 360 -3.72 1.28 3.04
CA SER A 360 -2.99 2.26 2.21
C SER A 360 -3.91 3.05 1.29
N TRP A 361 -5.02 2.45 0.84
CA TRP A 361 -6.00 3.11 -0.01
C TRP A 361 -7.14 3.76 0.77
N PHE A 362 -7.68 3.12 1.80
CA PHE A 362 -8.97 3.50 2.38
C PHE A 362 -8.88 4.08 3.81
N GLU A 363 -7.84 3.75 4.59
CA GLU A 363 -7.80 4.15 6.01
C GLU A 363 -7.62 5.66 6.17
N GLN A 364 -8.52 6.32 6.90
CA GLN A 364 -8.33 7.72 7.27
C GLN A 364 -7.30 7.84 8.38
N LYS A 365 -6.09 8.28 8.02
CA LYS A 365 -4.99 8.44 8.97
C LYS A 365 -4.68 9.91 9.16
N GLN A 366 -4.80 10.39 10.40
CA GLN A 366 -4.57 11.80 10.72
C GLN A 366 -3.16 12.24 10.30
N GLY A 367 -3.05 13.34 9.55
CA GLY A 367 -1.78 13.84 9.03
C GLY A 367 -1.26 13.12 7.77
N LEU A 368 -2.02 12.16 7.23
CA LEU A 368 -1.76 11.55 5.93
C LEU A 368 -2.96 11.78 5.01
N GLU A 369 -2.75 12.58 3.96
CA GLU A 369 -3.79 12.84 2.97
C GLU A 369 -4.21 11.56 2.24
N GLN A 370 -5.47 11.51 1.84
CA GLN A 370 -5.97 10.43 1.00
C GLN A 370 -5.52 10.60 -0.45
N PRO A 371 -5.38 9.50 -1.21
CA PRO A 371 -5.22 9.60 -2.65
C PRO A 371 -6.36 10.41 -3.26
N THR A 372 -6.02 11.45 -4.00
CA THR A 372 -7.01 12.27 -4.71
C THR A 372 -7.67 11.46 -5.82
N ASN A 373 -8.91 11.82 -6.20
CA ASN A 373 -9.60 11.21 -7.34
C ASN A 373 -8.75 11.27 -8.62
N LYS A 374 -8.04 12.39 -8.84
CA LYS A 374 -7.15 12.57 -10.00
C LYS A 374 -5.99 11.57 -9.98
N SER A 375 -5.34 11.36 -8.83
CA SER A 375 -4.24 10.40 -8.71
C SER A 375 -4.72 8.95 -8.86
N ILE A 376 -5.89 8.61 -8.31
CA ILE A 376 -6.50 7.27 -8.47
C ILE A 376 -6.76 6.99 -9.94
N LEU A 377 -7.44 7.90 -10.63
CA LEU A 377 -7.75 7.77 -12.06
C LEU A 377 -6.50 7.68 -12.93
N SER A 378 -5.50 8.54 -12.68
CA SER A 378 -4.26 8.54 -13.44
C SER A 378 -3.48 7.23 -13.26
N LEU A 379 -3.39 6.70 -12.04
CA LEU A 379 -2.71 5.44 -11.79
C LEU A 379 -3.47 4.26 -12.40
N TYR A 380 -4.80 4.24 -12.23
CA TYR A 380 -5.64 3.21 -12.81
C TYR A 380 -5.53 3.19 -14.33
N GLU A 381 -5.67 4.35 -14.98
CA GLU A 381 -5.56 4.46 -16.44
C GLU A 381 -4.21 3.97 -16.95
N SER A 382 -3.11 4.32 -16.28
CA SER A 382 -1.77 3.82 -16.62
C SER A 382 -1.72 2.28 -16.56
N LYS A 383 -2.19 1.70 -15.45
CA LYS A 383 -2.15 0.24 -15.24
C LYS A 383 -3.10 -0.51 -16.16
N PHE A 384 -4.27 0.05 -16.41
CA PHE A 384 -5.24 -0.52 -17.33
C PHE A 384 -4.74 -0.44 -18.78
N SER A 385 -4.06 0.65 -19.15
CA SER A 385 -3.46 0.78 -20.48
C SER A 385 -2.38 -0.28 -20.73
N GLU A 386 -1.55 -0.58 -19.72
CA GLU A 386 -0.61 -1.72 -19.77
C GLU A 386 -1.35 -3.06 -19.95
N ALA A 387 -2.47 -3.24 -19.23
CA ALA A 387 -3.28 -4.46 -19.24
C ALA A 387 -3.99 -4.74 -20.58
N ILE A 388 -4.35 -3.70 -21.35
CA ILE A 388 -5.03 -3.85 -22.64
C ILE A 388 -4.23 -4.70 -23.61
N ASN A 389 -2.90 -4.59 -23.62
CA ASN A 389 -2.05 -5.42 -24.47
C ASN A 389 -2.20 -6.92 -24.18
N ALA A 390 -2.44 -7.28 -22.91
CA ALA A 390 -2.68 -8.66 -22.52
C ALA A 390 -4.12 -9.09 -22.85
N LEU A 391 -5.11 -8.23 -22.56
CA LEU A 391 -6.54 -8.49 -22.80
C LEU A 391 -6.89 -8.62 -24.29
N GLY A 392 -6.14 -7.96 -25.17
CA GLY A 392 -6.39 -7.94 -26.60
C GLY A 392 -7.46 -6.92 -27.01
N ASP A 393 -8.11 -7.16 -28.15
CA ASP A 393 -9.11 -6.26 -28.70
C ASP A 393 -10.31 -6.15 -27.78
N SER A 394 -10.75 -4.92 -27.49
CA SER A 394 -11.99 -4.67 -26.77
C SER A 394 -13.17 -4.67 -27.75
N ILE A 395 -14.15 -5.53 -27.53
CA ILE A 395 -15.31 -5.70 -28.41
C ILE A 395 -16.56 -5.25 -27.66
N TYR A 396 -17.25 -4.24 -28.21
CA TYR A 396 -18.49 -3.71 -27.65
C TYR A 396 -19.56 -3.64 -28.74
N ARG A 397 -20.71 -4.30 -28.50
CA ARG A 397 -21.82 -4.40 -29.47
C ARG A 397 -21.35 -4.88 -30.85
N ASN A 398 -20.57 -5.97 -30.87
CA ASN A 398 -19.99 -6.59 -32.06
C ASN A 398 -19.06 -5.68 -32.89
N LYS A 399 -18.47 -4.66 -32.27
CA LYS A 399 -17.48 -3.78 -32.90
C LYS A 399 -16.20 -3.77 -32.08
N VAL A 400 -15.06 -3.87 -32.77
CA VAL A 400 -13.75 -3.63 -32.16
C VAL A 400 -13.63 -2.15 -31.82
N MET A 401 -13.21 -1.88 -30.60
CA MET A 401 -13.06 -0.55 -30.04
C MET A 401 -11.63 -0.37 -29.54
N ALA A 402 -11.14 0.87 -29.62
CA ALA A 402 -9.91 1.28 -28.95
C ALA A 402 -10.25 1.92 -27.60
N PHE A 403 -9.48 1.60 -26.57
CA PHE A 403 -9.56 2.35 -25.30
C PHE A 403 -9.17 3.81 -25.50
N SER A 404 -9.89 4.71 -24.84
CA SER A 404 -9.62 6.15 -24.90
C SER A 404 -9.14 6.73 -23.58
N THR A 405 -9.88 6.52 -22.48
CA THR A 405 -9.57 7.08 -21.15
C THR A 405 -10.49 6.49 -20.08
N VAL A 406 -10.12 6.67 -18.81
CA VAL A 406 -11.00 6.48 -17.65
C VAL A 406 -11.63 7.83 -17.27
N ASN A 407 -12.96 7.90 -17.26
CA ASN A 407 -13.70 9.10 -16.91
C ASN A 407 -13.64 9.40 -15.40
N ILE A 408 -13.98 10.63 -15.03
CA ILE A 408 -14.00 11.12 -13.64
C ILE A 408 -14.93 10.33 -12.71
N ASP A 409 -15.91 9.62 -13.26
CA ASP A 409 -16.84 8.78 -12.53
C ASP A 409 -16.43 7.30 -12.45
N GLY A 410 -15.23 6.96 -12.95
CA GLY A 410 -14.68 5.61 -12.94
C GLY A 410 -15.12 4.71 -14.10
N ARG A 411 -15.99 5.19 -15.00
CA ARG A 411 -16.34 4.48 -16.24
C ARG A 411 -15.23 4.62 -17.28
N ILE A 412 -15.12 3.66 -18.21
CA ILE A 412 -14.19 3.79 -19.33
C ILE A 412 -14.86 4.32 -20.59
N ALA A 413 -14.10 5.06 -21.38
CA ALA A 413 -14.47 5.52 -22.71
C ALA A 413 -13.78 4.66 -23.77
N LEU A 414 -14.57 4.10 -24.69
CA LEU A 414 -14.09 3.35 -25.85
C LEU A 414 -14.40 4.11 -27.14
N LYS A 415 -13.54 3.96 -28.15
CA LYS A 415 -13.62 4.66 -29.43
C LYS A 415 -13.78 3.68 -30.59
N ASP A 416 -14.78 3.88 -31.44
CA ASP A 416 -14.96 3.06 -32.64
C ASP A 416 -14.10 3.54 -33.83
N GLY A 417 -14.14 2.79 -34.93
CA GLY A 417 -13.43 3.11 -36.17
C GLY A 417 -13.86 4.44 -36.82
N GLU A 418 -15.05 4.96 -36.49
CA GLU A 418 -15.54 6.28 -36.94
C GLU A 418 -15.12 7.41 -35.98
N LYS A 419 -14.29 7.10 -34.98
CA LYS A 419 -13.82 8.00 -33.92
C LYS A 419 -14.90 8.46 -32.94
N LYS A 420 -16.07 7.82 -32.92
CA LYS A 420 -17.12 8.13 -31.94
C LYS A 420 -16.78 7.49 -30.60
N ILE A 421 -16.99 8.27 -29.52
CA ILE A 421 -16.75 7.84 -28.14
C ILE A 421 -18.01 7.21 -27.55
N HIS A 422 -17.85 6.08 -26.87
CA HIS A 422 -18.87 5.34 -26.16
C HIS A 422 -18.45 5.18 -24.71
N ILE A 423 -19.30 5.62 -23.78
CA ILE A 423 -19.06 5.44 -22.35
C ILE A 423 -19.64 4.12 -21.91
N ILE A 424 -18.81 3.27 -21.30
CA ILE A 424 -19.20 1.93 -20.91
C ILE A 424 -19.65 1.93 -19.44
N GLU A 425 -20.86 1.43 -19.21
CA GLU A 425 -21.47 1.38 -17.89
C GLU A 425 -21.11 0.12 -17.09
N ASP A 426 -20.82 -0.98 -17.79
CA ASP A 426 -20.47 -2.24 -17.15
C ASP A 426 -19.44 -3.03 -17.96
N GLY A 427 -18.44 -3.58 -17.28
CA GLY A 427 -17.33 -4.33 -17.87
C GLY A 427 -17.78 -5.64 -18.52
N GLU A 428 -18.89 -6.21 -18.06
CA GLU A 428 -19.49 -7.41 -18.64
C GLU A 428 -20.13 -7.14 -20.03
N HIS A 429 -20.23 -5.87 -20.46
CA HIS A 429 -20.65 -5.55 -21.83
C HIS A 429 -19.48 -5.56 -22.82
N ILE A 430 -18.26 -5.75 -22.34
CA ILE A 430 -17.04 -5.78 -23.15
C ILE A 430 -16.52 -7.21 -23.21
N GLU A 431 -16.38 -7.72 -24.42
CA GLU A 431 -15.62 -8.93 -24.69
C GLU A 431 -14.17 -8.56 -24.97
N TRP A 432 -13.24 -9.37 -24.51
CA TRP A 432 -11.81 -9.18 -24.71
C TRP A 432 -11.28 -10.35 -25.54
N SER A 433 -10.61 -10.08 -26.67
CA SER A 433 -10.24 -11.15 -27.62
C SER A 433 -9.37 -12.25 -27.01
N ASN A 434 -8.56 -11.92 -25.99
CA ASN A 434 -7.68 -12.87 -25.30
C ASN A 434 -8.25 -13.34 -23.95
N TYR A 435 -9.46 -12.91 -23.61
CA TYR A 435 -10.16 -13.30 -22.38
C TYR A 435 -11.66 -13.42 -22.67
N SER A 436 -12.07 -14.60 -23.15
CA SER A 436 -13.48 -14.91 -23.35
C SER A 436 -14.09 -15.45 -22.06
N LEU A 437 -15.18 -14.82 -21.63
CA LEU A 437 -16.14 -15.44 -20.73
C LEU A 437 -16.99 -16.35 -21.63
N ASN A 438 -16.76 -17.66 -21.61
CA ASN A 438 -17.52 -18.59 -22.47
C ASN A 438 -18.95 -18.77 -21.97
#